data_AF-X8I6C3-F1
#
_entry.id   AF-X8I6C3-F1
#
_cell.length_a   1.000
_cell.length_b   1.000
_cell.length_c   1.000
_cell.angle_alpha   90.00
_cell.angle_beta   90.00
_cell.angle_gamma   90.00
#
_symmetry.space_group_name_H-M   'P 1'
#
loop_
_entity.id
_entity.type
_entity.pdbx_description
1 polymer ?
#
loop_
_entity_poly.entity_id
_entity_poly.type
_entity_poly.pdbx_seq_one_letter_code
_entity_poly.pdbx_strand_id
1 'polypeptide(L)' 'MKYWKEEQILLKKLIEKYCEIEDRNRLIKILEMKDRFLYKYFINEFSKLKIVSKMTKEELEEYQKKIMVNI' A
#
# COMPACT_ATOMS: atom_id res chain seq x y z
N MET A 1 -11.16 -5.64 13.87
CA MET A 1 -10.11 -5.55 12.81
C MET A 1 -10.75 -5.43 11.42
N LYS A 2 -11.73 -4.52 11.23
CA LYS A 2 -12.58 -4.45 10.02
C LYS A 2 -11.97 -3.58 8.92
N TYR A 3 -11.18 -2.57 9.30
CA TYR A 3 -10.55 -1.59 8.41
C TYR A 3 -9.42 -2.15 7.54
N TRP A 4 -8.71 -3.18 8.04
CA TRP A 4 -7.58 -3.83 7.34
C TRP A 4 -7.92 -4.36 5.95
N LYS A 5 -9.16 -4.81 5.71
CA LYS A 5 -9.53 -5.43 4.45
C LYS A 5 -9.60 -4.40 3.31
N GLU A 6 -10.12 -3.21 3.58
CA GLU A 6 -10.22 -2.15 2.57
C GLU A 6 -8.86 -1.52 2.27
N GLU A 7 -8.04 -1.31 3.30
CA GLU A 7 -6.66 -0.83 3.17
C GLU A 7 -5.82 -1.79 2.32
N GLN A 8 -5.91 -3.10 2.58
CA GLN A 8 -5.21 -4.11 1.78
C GLN A 8 -5.66 -4.15 0.32
N ILE A 9 -6.97 -4.02 0.05
CA ILE A 9 -7.49 -4.00 -1.33
C ILE A 9 -6.94 -2.78 -2.08
N LEU A 10 -6.98 -1.60 -1.45
CA LEU A 10 -6.45 -0.37 -2.04
C LEU A 10 -4.95 -0.49 -2.33
N LEU A 11 -4.16 -0.93 -1.34
CA LEU A 11 -2.72 -1.12 -1.50
C LEU A 11 -2.40 -2.13 -2.61
N LYS A 12 -3.10 -3.26 -2.66
CA LYS A 12 -2.92 -4.26 -3.71
C LYS A 12 -3.18 -3.67 -5.11
N LYS A 13 -4.28 -2.92 -5.28
CA LYS A 13 -4.61 -2.24 -6.54
C LYS A 13 -3.51 -1.25 -6.95
N LEU A 14 -3.00 -0.46 -6.02
CA LEU A 14 -1.93 0.52 -6.28
C LEU A 14 -0.61 -0.17 -6.65
N ILE A 15 -0.25 -1.26 -5.97
CA ILE A 15 0.93 -2.08 -6.30
C ILE A 15 0.79 -2.65 -7.72
N GLU A 16 -0.33 -3.27 -8.03
CA GLU A 16 -0.58 -3.89 -9.34
C GLU A 16 -0.59 -2.87 -10.49
N LYS A 17 -1.01 -1.62 -10.22
CA LYS A 17 -1.06 -0.57 -11.22
C LYS A 17 0.28 0.13 -11.46
N TYR A 18 1.06 0.35 -10.41
CA TYR A 18 2.21 1.27 -10.46
C TYR A 18 3.58 0.62 -10.20
N CYS A 19 3.63 -0.59 -9.65
CA CYS A 19 4.89 -1.27 -9.34
C CYS A 19 5.30 -2.25 -10.44
N GLU A 20 6.62 -2.29 -10.68
CA GLU A 20 7.29 -3.30 -11.49
C GLU A 20 7.09 -4.70 -10.90
N ILE A 21 7.28 -5.74 -11.72
CA ILE A 21 6.98 -7.14 -11.35
C ILE A 21 7.76 -7.58 -10.09
N GLU A 22 9.03 -7.18 -9.97
CA GLU A 22 9.87 -7.55 -8.83
C GLU A 22 9.36 -6.92 -7.52
N ASP A 23 9.15 -5.60 -7.52
CA ASP A 23 8.60 -4.88 -6.36
C ASP A 23 7.18 -5.35 -6.01
N ARG A 24 6.35 -5.63 -7.02
CA ARG A 24 4.99 -6.15 -6.84
C ARG A 24 5.00 -7.45 -6.05
N ASN A 25 5.80 -8.42 -6.49
CA ASN A 25 5.87 -9.73 -5.84
C ASN A 25 6.37 -9.60 -4.39
N ARG A 26 7.38 -8.74 -4.16
CA ARG A 26 7.91 -8.47 -2.82
C ARG A 26 6.87 -7.83 -1.90
N LEU A 27 6.18 -6.79 -2.37
CA LEU A 27 5.20 -6.03 -1.59
C LEU A 27 3.93 -6.82 -1.29
N ILE A 28 3.41 -7.59 -2.26
CA ILE A 28 2.24 -8.46 -2.05
C ILE A 28 2.54 -9.49 -0.96
N LYS A 29 3.73 -10.12 -1.00
CA LYS A 29 4.14 -11.11 0.01
C LYS A 29 4.16 -10.51 1.43
N ILE A 30 4.63 -9.28 1.58
CA ILE A 30 4.63 -8.58 2.88
C ILE A 30 3.20 -8.23 3.31
N LEU A 31 2.37 -7.74 2.38
CA LEU A 31 0.98 -7.36 2.65
C LEU A 31 0.12 -8.56 3.12
N GLU A 32 0.40 -9.75 2.60
CA GLU A 32 -0.28 -11.00 2.95
C GLU A 32 0.07 -11.53 4.34
N MET A 33 1.20 -11.13 4.94
CA MET A 33 1.69 -11.67 6.21
C MET A 33 0.87 -11.27 7.44
N LYS A 34 -0.19 -10.46 7.31
CA LYS A 34 -1.16 -10.10 8.38
C LYS A 34 -0.56 -9.67 9.73
N ASP A 35 0.68 -9.18 9.72
CA ASP A 35 1.39 -8.72 10.90
C ASP A 35 1.44 -7.19 10.93
N ARG A 36 1.06 -6.60 12.07
CA ARG A 36 1.05 -5.15 12.30
C ARG A 36 2.46 -4.55 12.30
N PHE A 37 3.48 -5.27 12.76
CA PHE A 37 4.87 -4.80 12.70
C PHE A 37 5.39 -4.76 11.27
N LEU A 38 5.02 -5.76 10.46
CA LEU A 38 5.34 -5.79 9.03
C LEU A 38 4.60 -4.71 8.24
N TYR A 39 3.46 -4.21 8.72
CA TYR A 39 2.75 -3.10 8.06
C TYR A 39 3.57 -1.81 8.06
N LYS A 40 4.24 -1.46 9.17
CA LYS A 40 5.12 -0.27 9.22
C LYS A 40 6.31 -0.42 8.26
N TYR A 41 6.88 -1.62 8.21
CA TYR A 41 7.95 -1.95 7.26
C TYR A 41 7.45 -1.87 5.80
N PHE A 42 6.27 -2.40 5.53
CA PHE A 42 5.61 -2.33 4.24
C PHE A 42 5.44 -0.88 3.77
N ILE A 43 4.88 0.00 4.62
CA ILE A 43 4.66 1.40 4.28
C ILE A 43 5.98 2.11 3.97
N ASN A 44 7.05 1.79 4.71
CA ASN A 44 8.36 2.35 4.45
C ASN A 44 8.92 1.91 3.08
N GLU A 45 8.86 0.62 2.77
CA GLU A 45 9.29 0.08 1.46
C GLU A 45 8.45 0.64 0.31
N PHE A 46 7.13 0.70 0.50
CA PHE A 46 6.18 1.24 -0.46
C PHE A 46 6.43 2.73 -0.75
N SER A 47 6.73 3.52 0.29
CA SER A 47 6.99 4.95 0.18
C SER A 47 8.27 5.24 -0.62
N LYS A 48 9.28 4.37 -0.55
CA LYS A 48 10.53 4.50 -1.34
C LYS A 48 10.30 4.43 -2.85
N LEU A 49 9.24 3.75 -3.30
CA LEU A 49 8.90 3.62 -4.71
C LEU A 49 8.34 4.91 -5.33
N LYS A 50 8.08 5.94 -4.51
CA LYS A 50 7.55 7.25 -4.93
C LYS A 50 6.29 7.14 -5.80
N ILE A 51 5.50 6.08 -5.65
CA ILE A 51 4.32 5.85 -6.50
C ILE A 51 3.22 6.89 -6.27
N VAL A 52 3.25 7.59 -5.13
CA VAL A 52 2.34 8.69 -4.79
C VAL A 52 2.31 9.75 -5.89
N SER A 53 3.45 10.01 -6.55
CA SER A 53 3.52 10.99 -7.64
C SER A 53 2.87 10.50 -8.96
N LYS A 54 2.51 9.23 -9.05
CA LYS A 54 1.88 8.61 -10.23
C LYS A 54 0.37 8.39 -10.04
N MET A 55 -0.14 8.55 -8.82
CA MET A 55 -1.56 8.35 -8.49
C MET A 55 -2.43 9.44 -9.10
N THR A 56 -3.68 9.10 -9.45
CA THR A 56 -4.67 10.14 -9.74
C THR A 56 -5.03 10.89 -8.45
N LYS A 57 -5.67 12.07 -8.59
CA LYS A 57 -6.12 12.86 -7.43
C LYS A 57 -7.05 12.07 -6.52
N GLU A 58 -7.98 11.30 -7.09
CA GLU A 58 -8.92 10.47 -6.35
C GLU A 58 -8.22 9.33 -5.60
N GLU A 59 -7.27 8.64 -6.27
CA GLU A 59 -6.49 7.57 -5.64
C GLU A 59 -5.61 8.09 -4.51
N LEU A 60 -5.03 9.30 -4.68
CA LEU A 60 -4.24 9.96 -3.66
C LEU A 60 -5.08 10.35 -2.44
N GLU A 61 -6.26 10.93 -2.66
CA GLU A 61 -7.18 11.29 -1.57
C GLU A 61 -7.64 10.04 -0.79
N GLU A 62 -7.94 8.94 -1.49
CA GLU A 62 -8.32 7.68 -0.86
C GLU A 62 -7.16 7.07 -0.07
N TYR A 63 -5.95 7.07 -0.65
CA TYR A 63 -4.73 6.61 0.01
C TYR A 63 -4.45 7.42 1.28
N GLN A 64 -4.52 8.75 1.23
CA GLN A 64 -4.30 9.60 2.39
C GLN A 64 -5.34 9.35 3.49
N LYS A 65 -6.62 9.28 3.13
CA LYS A 65 -7.71 9.06 4.11
C LYS A 65 -7.65 7.69 4.78
N LYS A 66 -7.36 6.63 4.02
CA LYS A 66 -7.42 5.25 4.51
C LYS A 66 -6.09 4.77 5.10
N ILE A 67 -4.96 5.17 4.53
CA ILE A 67 -3.64 4.65 4.88
C ILE A 67 -2.89 5.62 5.78
N MET A 68 -2.76 6.89 5.39
CA MET A 68 -1.93 7.86 6.15
C MET A 68 -2.53 8.29 7.49
N VAL A 69 -3.85 8.23 7.67
CA VAL A 69 -4.50 8.54 8.96
C VAL A 69 -4.22 7.46 10.02
N ASN A 70 -3.90 6.23 9.60
CA ASN A 70 -3.78 5.05 10.46
C ASN A 70 -2.32 4.60 10.70
N ILE A 71 -1.33 5.34 10.20
CA ILE A 71 0.12 5.10 10.37
C ILE A 71 0.65 5.93 11.53
#